data_AF-A0A1H2Y4D0-F1
#
_entry.id   AF-A0A1H2Y4D0-F1
#
_cell.length_a   1.000
_cell.length_b   1.000
_cell.length_c   1.000
_cell.angle_alpha   90.00
_cell.angle_beta   90.00
_cell.angle_gamma   90.00
#
_symmetry.space_group_name_H-M   'P 1'
#
loop_
_entity.id
_entity.type
_entity.pdbx_description
1 polymer ?
#
loop_
_entity_poly.entity_id
_entity_poly.type
_entity_poly.pdbx_seq_one_letter_code
_entity_poly.pdbx_strand_id
1 'polypeptide(L)'
;MADPFPPTEARERRIGAWISGVAHAGLIASVALGGALFRAPQAPAIRMAPVETMSSVEFEAMAAASRGAGPVGDTASATPAQPRPPSAEVVAGGPVAMSPPAPNADPTALPAPEVSGEAAPNLSDLQVPQTPVAVATVAPSPQQPSTETEASPLGAVVAGLAQPRPTGAAPTLEQPPPSAPDIPDVPPPPPALTSSRAPFDVAAARQRLAERAAAEAAAEAARQAAAEQAAAEAAARQAAAQAAEREAAKAAAEAAAQAEAQRLAAEAAARAEAERAAAAAAAEAEAAERAEAEARAREEAERQAALDAERQAEAERQAEAERQEAERQAEAERQAEARAAEEARRAAEAEEQRRAEQERRRAEEEAAAAAAAAALAQAAEAERARAEAQAREEAEAPRIAPDEPDALTQALEEALGPTPPGAGSDGGGGRASAGPPLSRGEKDGLRMQIEACWNIGSLSRDAQRTAVTVAFEMTPAGMPDAETVRLVGAEGGSDAAAAQAFEAARRAILRCALQQDGYRLPAEKYTRWREIIIEFRPQGGARIR
;
A
#
# COMPACT_ATOMS: atom_id res chain seq x y z
N MET A 1 -72.69 34.22 -22.65
CA MET A 1 -71.65 33.19 -22.85
C MET A 1 -70.96 32.99 -21.51
N ALA A 2 -70.72 31.75 -21.08
CA ALA A 2 -69.94 31.45 -19.88
C ALA A 2 -68.49 31.18 -20.28
N ASP A 3 -67.54 31.64 -19.47
CA ASP A 3 -66.10 31.50 -19.75
C ASP A 3 -65.64 30.05 -19.44
N PRO A 4 -65.06 29.32 -20.40
CA PRO A 4 -64.65 27.93 -20.20
C PRO A 4 -63.30 27.76 -19.49
N PHE A 5 -62.56 28.83 -19.19
CA PHE A 5 -61.21 28.74 -18.60
C PHE A 5 -61.19 29.04 -17.09
N PRO A 6 -60.90 28.06 -16.21
CA PRO A 6 -60.71 28.32 -14.79
C PRO A 6 -59.38 29.07 -14.53
N PRO A 7 -59.31 29.96 -13.53
CA PRO A 7 -58.13 30.79 -13.27
C PRO A 7 -56.89 29.97 -12.89
N THR A 8 -55.74 30.36 -13.44
CA THR A 8 -54.44 29.67 -13.30
C THR A 8 -53.99 29.47 -11.86
N GLU A 9 -54.30 30.43 -10.98
CA GLU A 9 -54.04 30.34 -9.53
C GLU A 9 -54.53 29.03 -8.89
N ALA A 10 -55.68 28.50 -9.33
CA ALA A 10 -56.27 27.27 -8.78
C ALA A 10 -55.49 26.00 -9.16
N ARG A 11 -54.60 26.09 -10.16
CA ARG A 11 -53.66 25.04 -10.57
C ARG A 11 -52.33 25.21 -9.85
N GLU A 12 -51.80 26.42 -9.78
CA GLU A 12 -50.53 26.73 -9.11
C GLU A 12 -50.58 26.45 -7.60
N ARG A 13 -51.63 26.93 -6.90
CA ARG A 13 -51.83 26.64 -5.46
C ARG A 13 -51.92 25.12 -5.20
N ARG A 14 -52.48 24.35 -6.14
CA ARG A 14 -52.62 22.88 -6.04
C ARG A 14 -51.31 22.14 -6.26
N ILE A 15 -50.47 22.64 -7.17
CA ILE A 15 -49.10 22.12 -7.41
C ILE A 15 -48.21 22.45 -6.20
N GLY A 16 -48.25 23.69 -5.69
CA GLY A 16 -47.49 24.09 -4.51
C GLY A 16 -47.86 23.28 -3.25
N ALA A 17 -49.14 23.00 -3.05
CA ALA A 17 -49.60 22.12 -1.96
C ALA A 17 -49.06 20.69 -2.10
N TRP A 18 -49.01 20.15 -3.33
CA TRP A 18 -48.45 18.82 -3.60
C TRP A 18 -46.93 18.76 -3.34
N ILE A 19 -46.17 19.74 -3.86
CA ILE A 19 -44.71 19.79 -3.66
C ILE A 19 -44.38 19.94 -2.16
N SER A 20 -45.09 20.82 -1.45
CA SER A 20 -44.92 20.99 0.00
C SER A 20 -45.28 19.72 0.77
N GLY A 21 -46.37 19.04 0.42
CA GLY A 21 -46.79 17.78 1.03
C GLY A 21 -45.76 16.65 0.85
N VAL A 22 -45.23 16.49 -0.36
CA VAL A 22 -44.17 15.50 -0.66
C VAL A 22 -42.88 15.83 0.10
N ALA A 23 -42.47 17.09 0.18
CA ALA A 23 -41.29 17.51 0.93
C ALA A 23 -41.41 17.21 2.44
N HIS A 24 -42.56 17.51 3.05
CA HIS A 24 -42.81 17.21 4.47
C HIS A 24 -42.91 15.70 4.73
N ALA A 25 -43.54 14.93 3.84
CA ALA A 25 -43.59 13.48 3.94
C ALA A 25 -42.19 12.85 3.86
N GLY A 26 -41.34 13.32 2.94
CA GLY A 26 -39.94 12.91 2.83
C GLY A 26 -39.11 13.24 4.08
N LEU A 27 -39.30 14.43 4.66
CA LEU A 27 -38.64 14.82 5.92
C LEU A 27 -39.05 13.90 7.08
N ILE A 28 -40.34 13.62 7.23
CA ILE A 28 -40.87 12.75 8.29
C ILE A 28 -40.35 11.30 8.11
N ALA A 29 -40.34 10.78 6.88
CA ALA A 29 -39.78 9.48 6.57
C ALA A 29 -38.27 9.40 6.88
N SER A 30 -37.51 10.46 6.53
CA SER A 30 -36.09 10.58 6.85
C SER A 30 -35.82 10.55 8.35
N VAL A 31 -36.58 11.31 9.15
CA VAL A 31 -36.46 11.31 10.62
C VAL A 31 -36.82 9.95 11.23
N ALA A 32 -37.89 9.30 10.75
CA ALA A 32 -38.30 7.98 11.23
C ALA A 32 -37.27 6.89 10.90
N LEU A 33 -36.73 6.90 9.67
CA LEU A 33 -35.73 5.93 9.21
C LEU A 33 -34.36 6.17 9.88
N GLY A 34 -33.93 7.43 10.00
CA GLY A 34 -32.72 7.82 10.70
C GLY A 34 -32.77 7.47 12.19
N GLY A 35 -33.92 7.65 12.86
CA GLY A 35 -34.12 7.23 14.25
C GLY A 35 -34.07 5.71 14.48
N ALA A 36 -34.27 4.91 13.43
CA ALA A 36 -34.11 3.45 13.48
C ALA A 36 -32.67 3.01 13.23
N LEU A 37 -31.98 3.61 12.25
CA LEU A 37 -30.61 3.26 11.85
C LEU A 37 -29.52 3.86 12.76
N PHE A 38 -29.69 5.08 13.24
CA PHE A 38 -28.70 5.79 14.06
C PHE A 38 -29.07 5.80 15.56
N ARG A 39 -29.70 4.72 16.03
CA ARG A 39 -30.02 4.57 17.45
C ARG A 39 -28.73 4.37 18.24
N ALA A 40 -28.30 5.42 18.94
CA ALA A 40 -27.07 5.38 19.76
C ALA A 40 -27.07 4.15 20.68
N PRO A 41 -25.99 3.34 20.69
CA PRO A 41 -25.90 2.19 21.58
C PRO A 41 -25.90 2.69 23.03
N GLN A 42 -26.71 2.06 23.88
CA GLN A 42 -26.71 2.34 25.31
C GLN A 42 -25.31 2.05 25.86
N ALA A 43 -24.63 3.08 26.38
CA ALA A 43 -23.29 2.92 26.92
C ALA A 43 -23.32 1.85 28.04
N PRO A 44 -22.43 0.83 28.00
CA PRO A 44 -22.47 -0.24 28.98
C PRO A 44 -22.23 0.33 30.38
N ALA A 45 -23.15 0.05 31.30
CA ALA A 45 -23.04 0.50 32.68
C ALA A 45 -21.71 0.03 33.28
N ILE A 46 -20.90 0.97 33.77
CA ILE A 46 -19.54 0.71 34.24
C ILE A 46 -19.58 -0.25 35.43
N ARG A 47 -19.29 -1.52 35.17
CA ARG A 47 -19.04 -2.51 36.23
C ARG A 47 -17.64 -2.26 36.80
N MET A 48 -17.58 -1.53 37.89
CA MET A 48 -16.40 -1.49 38.74
C MET A 48 -16.16 -2.91 39.28
N ALA A 49 -15.18 -3.62 38.75
CA ALA A 49 -14.68 -4.83 39.36
C ALA A 49 -13.90 -4.45 40.64
N PRO A 50 -14.08 -5.15 41.77
CA PRO A 50 -13.25 -4.91 42.94
C PRO A 50 -11.81 -5.30 42.64
N VAL A 51 -10.91 -4.33 42.69
CA VAL A 51 -9.46 -4.59 42.66
C VAL A 51 -9.05 -5.01 44.07
N GLU A 52 -9.24 -6.29 44.39
CA GLU A 52 -8.68 -6.85 45.61
C GLU A 52 -7.15 -6.91 45.47
N THR A 53 -6.45 -6.35 46.44
CA THR A 53 -4.98 -6.37 46.47
C THR A 53 -4.51 -7.75 46.85
N MET A 54 -4.13 -8.55 45.85
CA MET A 54 -3.57 -9.89 45.98
C MET A 54 -2.50 -9.92 47.08
N SER A 55 -2.59 -10.88 48.00
CA SER A 55 -1.75 -10.85 49.20
C SER A 55 -0.28 -11.15 48.86
N SER A 56 0.67 -10.66 49.67
CA SER A 56 2.10 -10.92 49.43
C SER A 56 2.43 -12.42 49.43
N VAL A 57 1.75 -13.19 50.28
CA VAL A 57 1.87 -14.65 50.38
C VAL A 57 1.41 -15.35 49.10
N GLU A 58 0.34 -14.85 48.48
CA GLU A 58 -0.24 -15.37 47.24
C GLU A 58 0.60 -15.00 46.01
N PHE A 59 1.21 -13.80 46.03
CA PHE A 59 2.23 -13.41 45.06
C PHE A 59 3.49 -14.29 45.18
N GLU A 60 3.97 -14.56 46.41
CA GLU A 60 5.08 -15.47 46.63
C GLU A 60 4.75 -16.91 46.22
N ALA A 61 3.52 -17.38 46.42
CA ALA A 61 3.08 -18.70 45.96
C ALA A 61 3.12 -18.84 44.43
N MET A 62 2.60 -17.85 43.67
CA MET A 62 2.72 -17.86 42.20
C MET A 62 4.16 -17.64 41.72
N ALA A 63 4.96 -16.84 42.44
CA ALA A 63 6.38 -16.67 42.15
C ALA A 63 7.21 -17.95 42.43
N ALA A 64 6.81 -18.77 43.40
CA ALA A 64 7.41 -20.09 43.65
C ALA A 64 6.99 -21.11 42.58
N ALA A 65 5.71 -21.15 42.22
CA ALA A 65 5.18 -22.02 41.17
C ALA A 65 5.84 -21.76 39.80
N SER A 66 6.00 -20.49 39.40
CA SER A 66 6.71 -20.09 38.17
C SER A 66 8.22 -20.36 38.18
N ARG A 67 8.81 -20.61 39.36
CA ARG A 67 10.19 -21.13 39.51
C ARG A 67 10.25 -22.67 39.60
N GLY A 68 9.13 -23.36 39.39
CA GLY A 68 9.04 -24.83 39.45
C GLY A 68 9.08 -25.43 40.86
N ALA A 69 9.03 -24.59 41.90
CA ALA A 69 9.13 -25.00 43.30
C ALA A 69 7.74 -24.98 43.97
N GLY A 70 6.91 -25.96 43.63
CA GLY A 70 5.68 -26.25 44.39
C GLY A 70 5.99 -26.86 45.77
N PRO A 71 5.03 -26.88 46.70
CA PRO A 71 5.22 -27.46 48.02
C PRO A 71 5.44 -28.97 47.92
N VAL A 72 6.68 -29.41 48.17
CA VAL A 72 7.01 -30.83 48.32
C VAL A 72 6.50 -31.33 49.67
N GLY A 73 5.70 -32.41 49.65
CA GLY A 73 5.37 -33.15 50.87
C GLY A 73 6.54 -34.04 51.29
N ASP A 74 6.66 -34.32 52.59
CA ASP A 74 7.72 -35.17 53.14
C ASP A 74 7.55 -36.64 52.74
N THR A 75 7.93 -37.00 51.50
CA THR A 75 8.16 -38.38 51.07
C THR A 75 8.98 -38.44 49.77
N ALA A 76 9.63 -39.59 49.52
CA ALA A 76 10.37 -39.92 48.29
C ALA A 76 11.63 -39.09 47.97
N SER A 77 12.66 -39.20 48.83
CA SER A 77 14.05 -39.08 48.35
C SER A 77 14.42 -40.27 47.46
N ALA A 78 14.20 -40.14 46.15
CA ALA A 78 14.66 -41.09 45.14
C ALA A 78 15.14 -40.33 43.90
N THR A 79 16.46 -40.14 43.77
CA THR A 79 17.06 -39.44 42.64
C THR A 79 16.90 -40.24 41.34
N PRO A 80 16.16 -39.75 40.32
CA PRO A 80 16.13 -40.42 39.03
C PRO A 80 17.49 -40.27 38.33
N ALA A 81 18.03 -41.37 37.81
CA ALA A 81 19.27 -41.33 37.05
C ALA A 81 19.07 -40.56 35.73
N GLN A 82 19.89 -39.53 35.50
CA GLN A 82 19.82 -38.77 34.25
C GLN A 82 20.26 -39.62 33.04
N PRO A 83 19.59 -39.48 31.88
CA PRO A 83 20.04 -40.14 30.65
C PRO A 83 21.40 -39.58 30.23
N ARG A 84 22.31 -40.48 29.84
CA ARG A 84 23.64 -40.12 29.33
C ARG A 84 23.48 -39.45 27.94
N PRO A 85 24.12 -38.30 27.67
CA PRO A 85 24.13 -37.74 26.32
C PRO A 85 24.84 -38.71 25.35
N PRO A 86 24.45 -38.74 24.06
CA PRO A 86 25.09 -39.58 23.07
C PRO A 86 26.57 -39.18 22.90
N SER A 87 27.41 -40.18 22.65
CA SER A 87 28.83 -39.96 22.38
C SER A 87 28.99 -39.26 21.03
N ALA A 88 29.77 -38.17 20.98
CA ALA A 88 30.12 -37.52 19.72
C ALA A 88 31.14 -38.39 18.97
N GLU A 89 30.65 -39.32 18.15
CA GLU A 89 31.47 -40.12 17.25
C GLU A 89 31.93 -39.25 16.07
N VAL A 90 33.07 -38.58 16.25
CA VAL A 90 33.65 -37.68 15.24
C VAL A 90 34.22 -38.49 14.08
N VAL A 91 33.36 -38.80 13.11
CA VAL A 91 33.78 -39.29 11.79
C VAL A 91 34.53 -38.17 11.09
N ALA A 92 35.84 -38.33 10.92
CA ALA A 92 36.74 -37.33 10.35
C ALA A 92 36.57 -37.21 8.82
N GLY A 93 35.50 -36.53 8.38
CA GLY A 93 35.36 -36.06 7.00
C GLY A 93 36.42 -34.99 6.70
N GLY A 94 37.38 -35.32 5.82
CA GLY A 94 38.39 -34.37 5.36
C GLY A 94 37.79 -33.22 4.53
N PRO A 95 38.48 -32.06 4.42
CA PRO A 95 37.96 -30.91 3.71
C PRO A 95 37.82 -31.19 2.20
N VAL A 96 36.59 -31.20 1.71
CA VAL A 96 36.30 -31.30 0.27
C VAL A 96 36.63 -29.96 -0.39
N ALA A 97 37.63 -29.95 -1.27
CA ALA A 97 38.01 -28.76 -2.00
C ALA A 97 36.96 -28.40 -3.08
N MET A 98 36.15 -27.38 -2.83
CA MET A 98 35.34 -26.76 -3.88
C MET A 98 36.25 -25.94 -4.81
N SER A 99 36.29 -26.34 -6.08
CA SER A 99 36.91 -25.52 -7.13
C SER A 99 36.08 -24.26 -7.39
N PRO A 100 36.70 -23.10 -7.70
CA PRO A 100 35.95 -21.91 -8.09
C PRO A 100 35.21 -22.16 -9.42
N PRO A 101 34.01 -21.57 -9.61
CA PRO A 101 33.29 -21.69 -10.87
C PRO A 101 34.05 -21.00 -12.00
N ALA A 102 33.97 -21.57 -13.21
CA ALA A 102 34.53 -20.98 -14.41
C ALA A 102 33.79 -19.67 -14.79
N PRO A 103 34.46 -18.71 -15.44
CA PRO A 103 33.80 -17.50 -15.92
C PRO A 103 32.81 -17.83 -17.03
N ASN A 104 31.53 -17.48 -16.84
CA ASN A 104 30.52 -17.58 -17.89
C ASN A 104 30.86 -16.64 -19.06
N ALA A 105 30.87 -17.19 -20.27
CA ALA A 105 30.80 -16.40 -21.49
C ALA A 105 29.33 -16.04 -21.78
N ASP A 106 29.13 -14.89 -22.45
CA ASP A 106 27.85 -14.30 -22.83
C ASP A 106 26.98 -13.74 -21.67
N PRO A 107 26.95 -12.41 -21.45
CA PRO A 107 26.12 -11.74 -20.45
C PRO A 107 24.68 -11.46 -20.93
N THR A 108 24.28 -11.97 -22.10
CA THR A 108 23.00 -11.66 -22.78
C THR A 108 22.04 -12.85 -22.89
N ALA A 109 22.48 -14.07 -22.54
CA ALA A 109 21.62 -15.25 -22.48
C ALA A 109 20.86 -15.32 -21.14
N LEU A 110 19.55 -15.02 -21.17
CA LEU A 110 18.66 -15.31 -20.02
C LEU A 110 18.45 -16.83 -19.91
N PRO A 111 18.70 -17.46 -18.74
CA PRO A 111 18.40 -18.87 -18.55
C PRO A 111 16.88 -19.10 -18.55
N ALA A 112 16.44 -20.15 -19.23
CA ALA A 112 15.07 -20.65 -19.09
C ALA A 112 14.85 -21.19 -17.67
N PRO A 113 13.62 -21.10 -17.11
CA PRO A 113 13.35 -21.63 -15.78
C PRO A 113 13.49 -23.16 -15.79
N GLU A 114 14.45 -23.69 -15.03
CA GLU A 114 14.53 -25.12 -14.78
C GLU A 114 13.36 -25.55 -13.90
N VAL A 115 12.34 -26.16 -14.53
CA VAL A 115 11.26 -26.85 -13.83
C VAL A 115 11.81 -28.14 -13.24
N SER A 116 12.53 -28.00 -12.12
CA SER A 116 12.85 -29.13 -11.23
C SER A 116 11.53 -29.72 -10.75
N GLY A 117 11.11 -30.82 -11.36
CA GLY A 117 9.93 -31.55 -10.93
C GLY A 117 10.11 -32.00 -9.49
N GLU A 118 9.21 -31.56 -8.60
CA GLU A 118 9.30 -31.85 -7.18
C GLU A 118 9.31 -33.37 -6.96
N ALA A 119 10.34 -33.87 -6.24
CA ALA A 119 10.52 -35.30 -6.06
C ALA A 119 9.31 -35.88 -5.32
N ALA A 120 8.66 -36.88 -5.93
CA ALA A 120 7.45 -37.46 -5.39
C ALA A 120 7.65 -37.89 -3.91
N PRO A 121 6.68 -37.60 -3.02
CA PRO A 121 6.86 -37.79 -1.59
C PRO A 121 7.26 -39.23 -1.26
N ASN A 122 8.29 -39.40 -0.43
CA ASN A 122 8.87 -40.71 -0.19
C ASN A 122 7.95 -41.57 0.69
N LEU A 123 7.16 -42.44 0.05
CA LEU A 123 6.18 -43.30 0.72
C LEU A 123 6.78 -44.56 1.39
N SER A 124 8.11 -44.64 1.57
CA SER A 124 8.76 -45.83 2.14
C SER A 124 8.24 -46.19 3.54
N ASP A 125 7.94 -45.19 4.38
CA ASP A 125 7.37 -45.41 5.72
C ASP A 125 5.97 -46.07 5.70
N LEU A 126 5.23 -45.95 4.59
CA LEU A 126 3.94 -46.61 4.38
C LEU A 126 4.07 -48.01 3.75
N GLN A 127 5.27 -48.41 3.33
CA GLN A 127 5.55 -49.70 2.70
C GLN A 127 6.31 -50.68 3.60
N VAL A 128 6.75 -50.25 4.79
CA VAL A 128 7.19 -51.16 5.85
C VAL A 128 5.96 -51.86 6.45
N PRO A 129 5.85 -53.20 6.38
CA PRO A 129 4.77 -53.92 7.04
C PRO A 129 4.93 -53.80 8.56
N GLN A 130 4.06 -53.01 9.18
CA GLN A 130 4.04 -52.79 10.62
C GLN A 130 3.73 -54.11 11.35
N THR A 131 4.76 -54.83 11.78
CA THR A 131 4.61 -55.98 12.68
C THR A 131 3.91 -55.51 13.95
N PRO A 132 2.77 -56.11 14.37
CA PRO A 132 1.99 -55.60 15.47
C PRO A 132 2.79 -55.72 16.77
N VAL A 133 3.28 -54.58 17.26
CA VAL A 133 3.88 -54.48 18.60
C VAL A 133 2.77 -54.77 19.60
N ALA A 134 2.92 -55.87 20.34
CA ALA A 134 2.02 -56.23 21.43
C ALA A 134 2.20 -55.24 22.59
N VAL A 135 1.54 -54.09 22.51
CA VAL A 135 1.47 -53.13 23.61
C VAL A 135 0.75 -53.81 24.77
N ALA A 136 1.50 -54.16 25.81
CA ALA A 136 0.96 -54.65 27.06
C ALA A 136 0.28 -53.49 27.80
N THR A 137 -0.96 -53.17 27.41
CA THR A 137 -1.83 -52.24 28.13
C THR A 137 -2.21 -52.84 29.48
N VAL A 138 -1.39 -52.55 30.50
CA VAL A 138 -1.72 -52.77 31.90
C VAL A 138 -2.83 -51.79 32.31
N ALA A 139 -4.05 -52.11 31.91
CA ALA A 139 -5.26 -51.44 32.37
C ALA A 139 -5.63 -51.99 33.76
N PRO A 140 -5.88 -51.13 34.77
CA PRO A 140 -6.29 -51.58 36.10
C PRO A 140 -7.71 -52.15 36.05
N SER A 141 -7.84 -53.44 36.34
CA SER A 141 -9.14 -54.07 36.54
C SER A 141 -9.74 -53.70 37.90
N PRO A 142 -11.06 -53.49 38.01
CA PRO A 142 -11.70 -53.15 39.28
C PRO A 142 -11.62 -54.32 40.26
N GLN A 143 -11.22 -54.04 41.50
CA GLN A 143 -11.19 -55.06 42.56
C GLN A 143 -12.61 -55.47 42.95
N GLN A 144 -12.92 -56.76 42.77
CA GLN A 144 -14.03 -57.40 43.46
C GLN A 144 -13.55 -57.86 44.85
N PRO A 145 -14.36 -57.69 45.92
CA PRO A 145 -14.04 -58.28 47.21
C PRO A 145 -14.35 -59.77 47.18
N SER A 146 -13.42 -60.60 47.63
CA SER A 146 -13.67 -62.02 47.90
C SER A 146 -13.08 -62.39 49.26
N THR A 147 -13.96 -62.87 50.14
CA THR A 147 -13.60 -63.46 51.42
C THR A 147 -13.27 -64.94 51.23
N GLU A 148 -12.07 -65.36 51.60
CA GLU A 148 -11.72 -66.77 51.72
C GLU A 148 -11.38 -67.12 53.17
N THR A 149 -11.96 -68.22 53.65
CA THR A 149 -11.68 -68.81 54.97
C THR A 149 -11.50 -70.31 54.79
N GLU A 150 -10.24 -70.75 54.85
CA GLU A 150 -9.80 -72.14 55.06
C GLU A 150 -10.12 -73.17 53.93
N ALA A 151 -9.38 -74.26 53.75
CA ALA A 151 -8.36 -74.87 54.62
C ALA A 151 -7.09 -75.35 53.89
N SER A 152 -6.05 -75.62 54.69
CA SER A 152 -4.73 -76.17 54.35
C SER A 152 -4.77 -77.74 54.19
N PRO A 153 -3.67 -78.52 53.97
CA PRO A 153 -2.23 -78.21 54.08
C PRO A 153 -1.27 -78.85 53.01
N LEU A 154 0.04 -78.82 53.33
CA LEU A 154 1.20 -79.55 52.77
C LEU A 154 1.97 -78.83 51.62
N GLY A 155 3.29 -78.62 51.69
CA GLY A 155 4.21 -78.72 52.85
C GLY A 155 5.72 -78.66 52.50
N ALA A 156 6.53 -78.16 53.45
CA ALA A 156 8.01 -78.24 53.52
C ALA A 156 8.83 -77.42 52.46
N VAL A 157 10.08 -76.95 52.68
CA VAL A 157 11.07 -77.03 53.79
C VAL A 157 12.09 -75.86 53.75
N VAL A 158 12.62 -75.39 54.91
CA VAL A 158 13.88 -74.62 55.24
C VAL A 158 14.46 -73.52 54.29
N ALA A 159 15.19 -72.48 54.71
CA ALA A 159 15.64 -71.90 56.01
C ALA A 159 16.11 -70.43 55.73
N GLY A 160 16.40 -69.53 56.68
CA GLY A 160 16.32 -69.52 58.15
C GLY A 160 17.20 -68.40 58.77
N LEU A 161 17.03 -68.08 60.07
CA LEU A 161 17.83 -67.16 60.91
C LEU A 161 17.78 -65.63 60.52
N ALA A 162 17.74 -64.64 61.42
CA ALA A 162 17.81 -64.61 62.90
C ALA A 162 16.98 -63.45 63.54
N GLN A 163 16.97 -63.42 64.88
CA GLN A 163 16.23 -62.59 65.87
C GLN A 163 16.91 -61.23 66.23
N PRO A 164 16.42 -60.40 67.19
CA PRO A 164 15.05 -60.14 67.71
C PRO A 164 14.71 -58.62 67.90
N ARG A 165 13.49 -58.30 68.38
CA ARG A 165 13.20 -57.10 69.23
C ARG A 165 12.16 -57.44 70.34
N PRO A 166 12.04 -56.63 71.41
CA PRO A 166 11.61 -57.13 72.74
C PRO A 166 10.09 -57.09 73.04
N THR A 167 9.75 -57.73 74.15
CA THR A 167 8.38 -58.00 74.67
C THR A 167 7.83 -56.96 75.64
N GLY A 168 6.51 -56.75 75.62
CA GLY A 168 5.70 -56.38 76.79
C GLY A 168 4.45 -57.27 76.80
N ALA A 169 4.28 -58.19 77.76
CA ALA A 169 3.89 -57.97 79.16
C ALA A 169 2.35 -57.95 79.34
N ALA A 170 1.78 -59.12 79.63
CA ALA A 170 0.41 -59.31 80.08
C ALA A 170 0.41 -59.79 81.56
N PRO A 171 -0.61 -59.46 82.37
CA PRO A 171 -0.65 -59.83 83.79
C PRO A 171 -0.85 -61.34 83.99
N THR A 172 -0.23 -61.88 85.04
CA THR A 172 -0.29 -63.30 85.42
C THR A 172 -1.41 -63.57 86.44
N LEU A 173 -1.99 -64.77 86.41
CA LEU A 173 -2.87 -65.29 87.45
C LEU A 173 -2.05 -65.85 88.62
N GLU A 174 -2.18 -65.26 89.80
CA GLU A 174 -1.49 -65.70 91.02
C GLU A 174 -2.02 -67.06 91.52
N GLN A 175 -1.14 -67.95 91.97
CA GLN A 175 -1.49 -69.22 92.62
C GLN A 175 -1.49 -69.08 94.16
N PRO A 176 -2.33 -69.83 94.90
CA PRO A 176 -2.43 -69.72 96.35
C PRO A 176 -1.23 -70.33 97.10
N PRO A 177 -0.91 -69.83 98.31
CA PRO A 177 0.21 -70.32 99.13
C PRO A 177 -0.09 -71.66 99.84
N PRO A 178 0.94 -72.41 100.26
CA PRO A 178 0.81 -73.73 100.89
C PRO A 178 0.73 -73.73 102.42
N SER A 179 0.45 -74.91 102.97
CA SER A 179 0.64 -75.37 104.36
C SER A 179 -0.38 -74.90 105.41
N ALA A 180 -1.01 -75.89 106.07
CA ALA A 180 -1.87 -75.74 107.24
C ALA A 180 -1.16 -76.21 108.52
N PRO A 181 -1.61 -75.77 109.71
CA PRO A 181 -1.34 -76.44 110.99
C PRO A 181 -2.45 -77.46 111.33
N ASP A 182 -2.12 -78.47 112.15
CA ASP A 182 -3.07 -79.50 112.59
C ASP A 182 -4.24 -78.97 113.42
N ILE A 183 -5.44 -79.52 113.18
CA ILE A 183 -6.63 -79.38 114.03
C ILE A 183 -7.22 -80.78 114.22
N PRO A 184 -7.50 -81.23 115.46
CA PRO A 184 -7.96 -82.60 115.73
C PRO A 184 -9.38 -82.88 115.22
N ASP A 185 -9.60 -84.13 114.82
CA ASP A 185 -10.82 -84.64 114.19
C ASP A 185 -12.05 -84.61 115.13
N VAL A 186 -13.16 -84.06 114.61
CA VAL A 186 -14.51 -84.15 115.19
C VAL A 186 -15.51 -84.32 114.03
N PRO A 187 -16.19 -85.46 113.89
CA PRO A 187 -17.02 -85.74 112.72
C PRO A 187 -18.33 -84.93 112.73
N PRO A 188 -18.70 -84.25 111.63
CA PRO A 188 -20.01 -83.63 111.49
C PRO A 188 -21.11 -84.70 111.31
N PRO A 189 -22.34 -84.46 111.81
CA PRO A 189 -23.46 -85.39 111.61
C PRO A 189 -23.90 -85.44 110.14
N PRO A 190 -24.46 -86.58 109.68
CA PRO A 190 -24.89 -86.73 108.28
C PRO A 190 -26.05 -85.78 107.94
N PRO A 191 -26.10 -85.22 106.71
CA PRO A 191 -27.19 -84.36 106.27
C PRO A 191 -28.49 -85.16 106.19
N ALA A 192 -29.49 -84.76 106.97
CA ALA A 192 -30.81 -85.39 106.95
C ALA A 192 -31.50 -85.15 105.59
N LEU A 193 -31.66 -86.21 104.81
CA LEU A 193 -32.43 -86.19 103.56
C LEU A 193 -33.93 -86.04 103.87
N THR A 194 -34.38 -84.80 104.07
CA THR A 194 -35.81 -84.48 104.24
C THR A 194 -36.53 -84.71 102.91
N SER A 195 -37.22 -85.85 102.81
CA SER A 195 -38.00 -86.25 101.63
C SER A 195 -39.32 -85.47 101.49
N SER A 196 -39.23 -84.15 101.56
CA SER A 196 -40.32 -83.22 101.33
C SER A 196 -40.77 -83.29 99.87
N ARG A 197 -41.83 -84.05 99.63
CA ARG A 197 -42.48 -84.21 98.32
C ARG A 197 -42.94 -82.83 97.83
N ALA A 198 -42.21 -82.26 96.86
CA ALA A 198 -42.44 -80.90 96.39
C ALA A 198 -43.90 -80.73 95.91
N PRO A 199 -44.62 -79.67 96.34
CA PRO A 199 -46.06 -79.52 96.07
C PRO A 199 -46.37 -79.03 94.64
N PHE A 200 -45.43 -79.14 93.71
CA PHE A 200 -45.55 -78.71 92.31
C PHE A 200 -44.69 -79.59 91.39
N ASP A 201 -45.14 -79.78 90.16
CA ASP A 201 -44.42 -80.57 89.15
C ASP A 201 -43.21 -79.80 88.61
N VAL A 202 -42.02 -80.21 89.06
CA VAL A 202 -40.73 -79.65 88.66
C VAL A 202 -40.37 -80.01 87.22
N ALA A 203 -40.86 -81.13 86.67
CA ALA A 203 -40.63 -81.50 85.27
C ALA A 203 -41.46 -80.60 84.35
N ALA A 204 -42.76 -80.44 84.62
CA ALA A 204 -43.61 -79.51 83.88
C ALA A 204 -43.20 -78.03 84.07
N ALA A 205 -42.55 -77.67 85.17
CA ALA A 205 -41.93 -76.36 85.34
C ALA A 205 -40.69 -76.18 84.44
N ARG A 206 -39.80 -77.18 84.39
CA ARG A 206 -38.61 -77.16 83.51
C ARG A 206 -38.97 -77.18 82.03
N GLN A 207 -39.96 -77.98 81.62
CA GLN A 207 -40.44 -78.01 80.23
C GLN A 207 -40.96 -76.63 79.80
N ARG A 208 -41.82 -75.99 80.59
CA ARG A 208 -42.33 -74.64 80.28
C ARG A 208 -41.25 -73.56 80.29
N LEU A 209 -40.14 -73.75 81.01
CA LEU A 209 -38.97 -72.87 80.92
C LEU A 209 -38.21 -73.10 79.61
N ALA A 210 -38.00 -74.35 79.19
CA ALA A 210 -37.36 -74.68 77.92
C ALA A 210 -38.19 -74.23 76.71
N GLU A 211 -39.52 -74.39 76.75
CA GLU A 211 -40.46 -73.90 75.73
C GLU A 211 -40.42 -72.36 75.61
N ARG A 212 -40.30 -71.64 76.74
CA ARG A 212 -40.12 -70.18 76.73
C ARG A 212 -38.76 -69.78 76.16
N ALA A 213 -37.67 -70.40 76.59
CA ALA A 213 -36.33 -70.12 76.06
C ALA A 213 -36.25 -70.41 74.54
N ALA A 214 -36.90 -71.47 74.07
CA ALA A 214 -37.01 -71.78 72.63
C ALA A 214 -37.85 -70.74 71.88
N ALA A 215 -38.96 -70.26 72.45
CA ALA A 215 -39.78 -69.21 71.86
C ALA A 215 -39.07 -67.84 71.85
N GLU A 216 -38.30 -67.52 72.90
CA GLU A 216 -37.48 -66.31 73.00
C GLU A 216 -36.33 -66.33 71.97
N ALA A 217 -35.64 -67.46 71.83
CA ALA A 217 -34.60 -67.67 70.81
C ALA A 217 -35.18 -67.63 69.38
N ALA A 218 -36.35 -68.23 69.14
CA ALA A 218 -37.03 -68.15 67.84
C ALA A 218 -37.49 -66.72 67.52
N ALA A 219 -37.98 -65.97 68.51
CA ALA A 219 -38.31 -64.56 68.37
C ALA A 219 -37.05 -63.69 68.16
N GLU A 220 -35.89 -64.07 68.70
CA GLU A 220 -34.63 -63.39 68.42
C GLU A 220 -34.11 -63.68 67.02
N ALA A 221 -34.11 -64.93 66.57
CA ALA A 221 -33.78 -65.30 65.20
C ALA A 221 -34.69 -64.60 64.18
N ALA A 222 -35.99 -64.46 64.48
CA ALA A 222 -36.92 -63.69 63.66
C ALA A 222 -36.60 -62.19 63.64
N ARG A 223 -36.14 -61.59 64.76
CA ARG A 223 -35.67 -60.20 64.80
C ARG A 223 -34.36 -60.02 64.01
N GLN A 224 -33.43 -60.98 64.09
CA GLN A 224 -32.17 -60.97 63.35
C GLN A 224 -32.44 -61.05 61.83
N ALA A 225 -33.24 -62.02 61.38
CA ALA A 225 -33.64 -62.15 59.97
C ALA A 225 -34.38 -60.91 59.44
N ALA A 226 -35.24 -60.28 60.24
CA ALA A 226 -35.91 -59.03 59.87
C ALA A 226 -34.93 -57.84 59.78
N ALA A 227 -33.92 -57.78 60.64
CA ALA A 227 -32.86 -56.77 60.58
C ALA A 227 -31.94 -56.97 59.36
N GLU A 228 -31.60 -58.21 59.02
CA GLU A 228 -30.86 -58.56 57.81
C GLU A 228 -31.63 -58.19 56.54
N GLN A 229 -32.93 -58.48 56.48
CA GLN A 229 -33.80 -58.06 55.37
C GLN A 229 -33.87 -56.53 55.25
N ALA A 230 -34.04 -55.81 56.36
CA ALA A 230 -34.04 -54.35 56.36
C ALA A 230 -32.68 -53.76 55.94
N ALA A 231 -31.56 -54.38 56.33
CA ALA A 231 -30.22 -53.99 55.90
C ALA A 231 -30.00 -54.24 54.40
N ALA A 232 -30.46 -55.38 53.88
CA ALA A 232 -30.41 -55.71 52.45
C ALA A 232 -31.27 -54.74 51.61
N GLU A 233 -32.48 -54.39 52.07
CA GLU A 233 -33.29 -53.34 51.44
C GLU A 233 -32.60 -51.97 51.47
N ALA A 234 -31.98 -51.59 52.60
CA ALA A 234 -31.26 -50.32 52.70
C ALA A 234 -30.06 -50.27 51.75
N ALA A 235 -29.29 -51.36 51.65
CA ALA A 235 -28.17 -51.49 50.70
C ALA A 235 -28.65 -51.44 49.24
N ALA A 236 -29.76 -52.12 48.90
CA ALA A 236 -30.36 -52.05 47.57
C ALA A 236 -30.83 -50.64 47.20
N ARG A 237 -31.44 -49.91 48.14
CA ARG A 237 -31.84 -48.51 47.95
C ARG A 237 -30.62 -47.59 47.77
N GLN A 238 -29.53 -47.80 48.52
CA GLN A 238 -28.27 -47.06 48.34
C GLN A 238 -27.62 -47.34 46.99
N ALA A 239 -27.57 -48.61 46.55
CA ALA A 239 -27.05 -48.97 45.23
C ALA A 239 -27.88 -48.36 44.08
N ALA A 240 -29.21 -48.33 44.21
CA ALA A 240 -30.10 -47.69 43.25
C ALA A 240 -29.91 -46.15 43.21
N ALA A 241 -29.70 -45.50 44.36
CA ALA A 241 -29.39 -44.08 44.43
C ALA A 241 -28.05 -43.76 43.75
N GLN A 242 -26.99 -44.51 44.06
CA GLN A 242 -25.67 -44.35 43.41
C GLN A 242 -25.71 -44.61 41.89
N ALA A 243 -26.57 -45.52 41.43
CA ALA A 243 -26.79 -45.73 40.00
C ALA A 243 -27.48 -44.51 39.36
N ALA A 244 -28.53 -43.97 39.98
CA ALA A 244 -29.21 -42.77 39.50
C ALA A 244 -28.31 -41.53 39.49
N GLU A 245 -27.46 -41.35 40.52
CA GLU A 245 -26.44 -40.29 40.57
C GLU A 245 -25.43 -40.41 39.41
N ARG A 246 -24.99 -41.63 39.08
CA ARG A 246 -24.07 -41.87 37.96
C ARG A 246 -24.71 -41.57 36.60
N GLU A 247 -25.96 -41.97 36.37
CA GLU A 247 -26.66 -41.63 35.12
C GLU A 247 -26.94 -40.13 35.03
N ALA A 248 -27.31 -39.47 36.13
CA ALA A 248 -27.46 -38.01 36.17
C ALA A 248 -26.14 -37.28 35.88
N ALA A 249 -25.01 -37.77 36.40
CA ALA A 249 -23.69 -37.22 36.13
C ALA A 249 -23.27 -37.39 34.64
N LYS A 250 -23.58 -38.53 34.01
CA LYS A 250 -23.38 -38.71 32.56
C LYS A 250 -24.22 -37.72 31.76
N ALA A 251 -25.53 -37.64 32.04
CA ALA A 251 -26.44 -36.74 31.32
C ALA A 251 -26.02 -35.26 31.47
N ALA A 252 -25.52 -34.86 32.65
CA ALA A 252 -24.95 -33.54 32.86
C ALA A 252 -23.65 -33.30 32.05
N ALA A 253 -22.77 -34.30 31.98
CA ALA A 253 -21.54 -34.22 31.17
C ALA A 253 -21.84 -34.17 29.67
N GLU A 254 -22.79 -34.96 29.17
CA GLU A 254 -23.26 -34.92 27.78
C GLU A 254 -23.90 -33.57 27.44
N ALA A 255 -24.74 -33.02 28.31
CA ALA A 255 -25.34 -31.70 28.14
C ALA A 255 -24.27 -30.58 28.14
N ALA A 256 -23.25 -30.67 29.00
CA ALA A 256 -22.13 -29.73 29.02
C ALA A 256 -21.30 -29.80 27.73
N ALA A 257 -20.99 -31.01 27.24
CA ALA A 257 -20.29 -31.20 25.97
C ALA A 257 -21.09 -30.69 24.76
N GLN A 258 -22.42 -30.88 24.75
CA GLN A 258 -23.30 -30.31 23.73
C GLN A 258 -23.33 -28.78 23.78
N ALA A 259 -23.39 -28.18 24.96
CA ALA A 259 -23.36 -26.72 25.13
C ALA A 259 -22.01 -26.12 24.70
N GLU A 260 -20.89 -26.79 24.97
CA GLU A 260 -19.57 -26.40 24.50
C GLU A 260 -19.44 -26.53 22.97
N ALA A 261 -19.91 -27.63 22.38
CA ALA A 261 -19.96 -27.80 20.93
C ALA A 261 -20.81 -26.72 20.24
N GLN A 262 -21.96 -26.35 20.83
CA GLN A 262 -22.81 -25.25 20.34
C GLN A 262 -22.10 -23.89 20.45
N ARG A 263 -21.39 -23.63 21.56
CA ARG A 263 -20.59 -22.39 21.74
C ARG A 263 -19.51 -22.28 20.67
N LEU A 264 -18.76 -23.35 20.42
CA LEU A 264 -17.71 -23.40 19.40
C LEU A 264 -18.26 -23.27 17.98
N ALA A 265 -19.41 -23.90 17.69
CA ALA A 265 -20.08 -23.76 16.40
C ALA A 265 -20.60 -22.32 16.16
N ALA A 266 -21.15 -21.66 17.19
CA ALA A 266 -21.58 -20.28 17.12
C ALA A 266 -20.40 -19.32 16.93
N GLU A 267 -19.27 -19.55 17.60
CA GLU A 267 -18.05 -18.76 17.41
C GLU A 267 -17.46 -18.94 16.00
N ALA A 268 -17.43 -20.18 15.48
CA ALA A 268 -17.00 -20.47 14.13
C ALA A 268 -17.91 -19.81 13.07
N ALA A 269 -19.23 -19.81 13.29
CA ALA A 269 -20.18 -19.12 12.43
C ALA A 269 -19.97 -17.60 12.43
N ALA A 270 -19.77 -16.99 13.60
CA ALA A 270 -19.50 -15.55 13.73
C ALA A 270 -18.16 -15.14 13.08
N ARG A 271 -17.12 -15.99 13.20
CA ARG A 271 -15.84 -15.80 12.49
C ARG A 271 -16.04 -15.85 10.96
N ALA A 272 -16.75 -16.85 10.45
CA ALA A 272 -17.03 -16.98 9.02
C ALA A 272 -17.95 -15.85 8.47
N GLU A 273 -18.83 -15.28 9.29
CA GLU A 273 -19.61 -14.10 8.93
C GLU A 273 -18.74 -12.84 8.88
N ALA A 274 -17.86 -12.65 9.87
CA ALA A 274 -16.90 -11.54 9.89
C ALA A 274 -15.90 -11.60 8.71
N GLU A 275 -15.40 -12.79 8.35
CA GLU A 275 -14.55 -13.01 7.18
C GLU A 275 -15.28 -12.64 5.87
N ARG A 276 -16.56 -13.00 5.73
CA ARG A 276 -17.39 -12.62 4.57
C ARG A 276 -17.64 -11.11 4.51
N ALA A 277 -17.91 -10.48 5.65
CA ALA A 277 -18.09 -9.03 5.74
C ALA A 277 -16.80 -8.28 5.38
N ALA A 278 -15.64 -8.76 5.85
CA ALA A 278 -14.33 -8.22 5.48
C ALA A 278 -14.01 -8.40 3.98
N ALA A 279 -14.33 -9.56 3.41
CA ALA A 279 -14.16 -9.82 1.98
C ALA A 279 -15.08 -8.95 1.11
N ALA A 280 -16.33 -8.72 1.54
CA ALA A 280 -17.25 -7.81 0.88
C ALA A 280 -16.74 -6.36 0.92
N ALA A 281 -16.33 -5.87 2.10
CA ALA A 281 -15.77 -4.53 2.25
C ALA A 281 -14.48 -4.32 1.44
N ALA A 282 -13.63 -5.35 1.32
CA ALA A 282 -12.45 -5.32 0.46
C ALA A 282 -12.81 -5.24 -1.03
N ALA A 283 -13.82 -6.00 -1.48
CA ALA A 283 -14.31 -5.94 -2.85
C ALA A 283 -14.99 -4.59 -3.19
N GLU A 284 -15.70 -3.98 -2.23
CA GLU A 284 -16.25 -2.63 -2.36
C GLU A 284 -15.14 -1.56 -2.42
N ALA A 285 -14.08 -1.70 -1.64
CA ALA A 285 -12.91 -0.82 -1.71
C ALA A 285 -12.18 -0.95 -3.06
N GLU A 286 -11.92 -2.17 -3.55
CA GLU A 286 -11.36 -2.38 -4.89
C GLU A 286 -12.25 -1.79 -5.99
N ALA A 287 -13.58 -1.90 -5.86
CA ALA A 287 -14.51 -1.31 -6.82
C ALA A 287 -14.46 0.23 -6.80
N ALA A 288 -14.33 0.85 -5.62
CA ALA A 288 -14.16 2.28 -5.47
C ALA A 288 -12.83 2.78 -6.07
N GLU A 289 -11.70 2.11 -5.79
CA GLU A 289 -10.40 2.43 -6.38
C GLU A 289 -10.42 2.34 -7.92
N ARG A 290 -11.08 1.31 -8.47
CA ARG A 290 -11.28 1.16 -9.93
C ARG A 290 -12.14 2.29 -10.50
N ALA A 291 -13.20 2.69 -9.81
CA ALA A 291 -14.06 3.80 -10.24
C ALA A 291 -13.32 5.15 -10.21
N GLU A 292 -12.50 5.41 -9.18
CA GLU A 292 -11.62 6.57 -9.15
C GLU A 292 -10.57 6.55 -10.27
N ALA A 293 -9.95 5.39 -10.54
CA ALA A 293 -8.99 5.25 -11.62
C ALA A 293 -9.63 5.51 -13.00
N GLU A 294 -10.85 5.02 -13.23
CA GLU A 294 -11.61 5.29 -14.46
C GLU A 294 -12.00 6.78 -14.57
N ALA A 295 -12.42 7.42 -13.47
CA ALA A 295 -12.73 8.85 -13.45
C ALA A 295 -11.51 9.71 -13.80
N ARG A 296 -10.34 9.39 -13.23
CA ARG A 296 -9.06 10.07 -13.53
C ARG A 296 -8.62 9.84 -14.98
N ALA A 297 -8.82 8.64 -15.52
CA ALA A 297 -8.55 8.33 -16.92
C ALA A 297 -9.48 9.09 -17.89
N ARG A 298 -10.74 9.31 -17.50
CA ARG A 298 -11.70 10.14 -18.25
C ARG A 298 -11.29 11.61 -18.23
N GLU A 299 -10.92 12.17 -17.08
CA GLU A 299 -10.41 13.54 -16.94
C GLU A 299 -9.15 13.77 -17.79
N GLU A 300 -8.21 12.81 -17.78
CA GLU A 300 -7.00 12.89 -18.61
C GLU A 300 -7.30 12.78 -20.12
N ALA A 301 -8.26 11.93 -20.52
CA ALA A 301 -8.71 11.83 -21.90
C ALA A 301 -9.44 13.10 -22.38
N GLU A 302 -10.28 13.71 -21.55
CA GLU A 302 -10.92 15.00 -21.83
C GLU A 302 -9.90 16.13 -21.96
N ARG A 303 -8.89 16.17 -21.07
CA ARG A 303 -7.77 17.11 -21.17
C ARG A 303 -6.96 16.92 -22.44
N GLN A 304 -6.68 15.67 -22.85
CA GLN A 304 -5.97 15.39 -24.09
C GLN A 304 -6.81 15.79 -25.32
N ALA A 305 -8.11 15.51 -25.32
CA ALA A 305 -9.02 15.92 -26.38
C ALA A 305 -9.12 17.45 -26.50
N ALA A 306 -9.07 18.19 -25.38
CA ALA A 306 -9.03 19.65 -25.38
C ALA A 306 -7.72 20.19 -25.99
N LEU A 307 -6.57 19.62 -25.64
CA LEU A 307 -5.28 19.96 -26.25
C LEU A 307 -5.21 19.60 -27.74
N ASP A 308 -5.86 18.51 -28.15
CA ASP A 308 -5.95 18.11 -29.56
C ASP A 308 -6.83 19.07 -30.36
N ALA A 309 -7.96 19.49 -29.80
CA ALA A 309 -8.84 20.50 -30.37
C ALA A 309 -8.17 21.89 -30.44
N GLU A 310 -7.38 22.29 -29.44
CA GLU A 310 -6.63 23.55 -29.47
C GLU A 310 -5.59 23.54 -30.60
N ARG A 311 -4.85 22.44 -30.77
CA ARG A 311 -3.88 22.25 -31.86
C ARG A 311 -4.54 22.23 -33.24
N GLN A 312 -5.72 21.61 -33.38
CA GLN A 312 -6.50 21.65 -34.62
C GLN A 312 -6.96 23.08 -34.94
N ALA A 313 -7.52 23.79 -33.96
CA ALA A 313 -7.95 25.18 -34.13
C ALA A 313 -6.77 26.12 -34.42
N GLU A 314 -5.56 25.84 -33.93
CA GLU A 314 -4.36 26.60 -34.32
C GLU A 314 -3.96 26.31 -35.77
N ALA A 315 -3.92 25.04 -36.19
CA ALA A 315 -3.64 24.67 -37.57
C ALA A 315 -4.66 25.27 -38.56
N GLU A 316 -5.93 25.34 -38.19
CA GLU A 316 -6.98 26.01 -38.98
C GLU A 316 -6.72 27.53 -39.10
N ARG A 317 -6.35 28.21 -38.00
CA ARG A 317 -5.97 29.64 -38.00
C ARG A 317 -4.72 29.90 -38.85
N GLN A 318 -3.71 29.05 -38.75
CA GLN A 318 -2.48 29.14 -39.55
C GLN A 318 -2.81 28.97 -41.04
N ALA A 319 -3.56 27.93 -41.41
CA ALA A 319 -3.99 27.69 -42.78
C ALA A 319 -4.91 28.81 -43.32
N GLU A 320 -5.69 29.49 -42.47
CA GLU A 320 -6.44 30.67 -42.89
C GLU A 320 -5.54 31.89 -43.13
N ALA A 321 -4.57 32.15 -42.24
CA ALA A 321 -3.60 33.22 -42.43
C ALA A 321 -2.78 33.02 -43.72
N GLU A 322 -2.39 31.78 -44.03
CA GLU A 322 -1.74 31.41 -45.30
C GLU A 322 -2.66 31.68 -46.52
N ARG A 323 -3.94 31.31 -46.45
CA ARG A 323 -4.92 31.63 -47.52
C ARG A 323 -5.09 33.13 -47.71
N GLN A 324 -5.22 33.89 -46.63
CA GLN A 324 -5.34 35.35 -46.67
C GLN A 324 -4.04 36.01 -47.16
N GLU A 325 -2.86 35.44 -46.90
CA GLU A 325 -1.62 35.93 -47.51
C GLU A 325 -1.52 35.60 -48.99
N ALA A 326 -1.82 34.37 -49.41
CA ALA A 326 -1.85 33.99 -50.83
C ALA A 326 -2.84 34.85 -51.64
N GLU A 327 -4.01 35.18 -51.09
CA GLU A 327 -4.98 36.08 -51.72
C GLU A 327 -4.43 37.51 -51.87
N ARG A 328 -3.77 38.05 -50.82
CA ARG A 328 -3.12 39.38 -50.87
C ARG A 328 -1.95 39.41 -51.84
N GLN A 329 -1.14 38.36 -51.91
CA GLN A 329 -0.05 38.22 -52.88
C GLN A 329 -0.60 38.18 -54.32
N ALA A 330 -1.64 37.36 -54.56
CA ALA A 330 -2.28 37.28 -55.87
C ALA A 330 -3.02 38.57 -56.26
N GLU A 331 -3.54 39.36 -55.31
CA GLU A 331 -4.07 40.69 -55.62
C GLU A 331 -2.96 41.69 -55.93
N ALA A 332 -1.86 41.69 -55.18
CA ALA A 332 -0.69 42.54 -55.47
C ALA A 332 -0.11 42.23 -56.86
N GLU A 333 -0.07 40.96 -57.26
CA GLU A 333 0.32 40.52 -58.61
C GLU A 333 -0.64 41.05 -59.68
N ARG A 334 -1.96 40.83 -59.53
CA ARG A 334 -2.98 41.41 -60.45
C ARG A 334 -2.88 42.93 -60.55
N GLN A 335 -2.63 43.63 -59.44
CA GLN A 335 -2.43 45.08 -59.43
C GLN A 335 -1.09 45.52 -60.04
N ALA A 336 -0.07 44.66 -60.08
CA ALA A 336 1.20 44.91 -60.77
C ALA A 336 1.06 44.69 -62.28
N GLU A 337 0.43 43.58 -62.70
CA GLU A 337 0.06 43.32 -64.10
C GLU A 337 -0.79 44.45 -64.69
N ALA A 338 -1.82 44.90 -63.96
CA ALA A 338 -2.68 46.00 -64.40
C ALA A 338 -1.91 47.32 -64.59
N ARG A 339 -0.95 47.61 -63.71
CA ARG A 339 -0.06 48.79 -63.82
C ARG A 339 0.89 48.65 -65.01
N ALA A 340 1.52 47.49 -65.19
CA ALA A 340 2.40 47.22 -66.33
C ALA A 340 1.65 47.29 -67.68
N ALA A 341 0.41 46.80 -67.72
CA ALA A 341 -0.46 46.91 -68.90
C ALA A 341 -0.87 48.36 -69.20
N GLU A 342 -1.13 49.18 -68.17
CA GLU A 342 -1.40 50.61 -68.36
C GLU A 342 -0.15 51.37 -68.85
N GLU A 343 1.02 51.09 -68.27
CA GLU A 343 2.30 51.67 -68.68
C GLU A 343 2.66 51.28 -70.11
N ALA A 344 2.50 50.00 -70.48
CA ALA A 344 2.68 49.53 -71.85
C ALA A 344 1.74 50.24 -72.85
N ARG A 345 0.47 50.47 -72.47
CA ARG A 345 -0.47 51.22 -73.32
C ARG A 345 -0.05 52.68 -73.47
N ARG A 346 0.34 53.37 -72.38
CA ARG A 346 0.88 54.74 -72.42
C ARG A 346 2.15 54.84 -73.27
N ALA A 347 3.02 53.83 -73.20
CA ALA A 347 4.25 53.76 -74.00
C ALA A 347 3.95 53.60 -75.51
N ALA A 348 2.94 52.80 -75.86
CA ALA A 348 2.46 52.63 -77.23
C ALA A 348 1.76 53.89 -77.77
N GLU A 349 0.84 54.49 -77.00
CA GLU A 349 0.22 55.79 -77.31
C GLU A 349 1.29 56.87 -77.56
N ALA A 350 2.34 56.92 -76.74
CA ALA A 350 3.45 57.84 -76.91
C ALA A 350 4.34 57.49 -78.13
N GLU A 351 4.41 56.23 -78.56
CA GLU A 351 5.12 55.86 -79.80
C GLU A 351 4.32 56.25 -81.05
N GLU A 352 3.00 56.05 -81.04
CA GLU A 352 2.09 56.52 -82.08
C GLU A 352 2.21 58.04 -82.25
N GLN A 353 2.20 58.80 -81.15
CA GLN A 353 2.42 60.25 -81.17
C GLN A 353 3.80 60.63 -81.75
N ARG A 354 4.87 59.92 -81.39
CA ARG A 354 6.21 60.15 -81.97
C ARG A 354 6.26 59.85 -83.48
N ARG A 355 5.55 58.82 -83.94
CA ARG A 355 5.43 58.48 -85.37
C ARG A 355 4.64 59.55 -86.12
N ALA A 356 3.47 59.96 -85.59
CA ALA A 356 2.65 61.00 -86.18
C ALA A 356 3.35 62.38 -86.22
N GLU A 357 4.17 62.72 -85.21
CA GLU A 357 4.99 63.94 -85.26
C GLU A 357 6.09 63.85 -86.32
N GLN A 358 6.75 62.69 -86.48
CA GLN A 358 7.74 62.48 -87.54
C GLN A 358 7.13 62.54 -88.95
N GLU A 359 5.93 61.97 -89.14
CA GLU A 359 5.19 62.07 -90.40
C GLU A 359 4.76 63.52 -90.67
N ARG A 360 4.29 64.26 -89.66
CA ARG A 360 4.02 65.70 -89.78
C ARG A 360 5.26 66.50 -90.15
N ARG A 361 6.40 66.29 -89.48
CA ARG A 361 7.66 66.97 -89.80
C ARG A 361 8.12 66.69 -91.22
N ARG A 362 8.00 65.45 -91.70
CA ARG A 362 8.31 65.09 -93.09
C ARG A 362 7.37 65.77 -94.09
N ALA A 363 6.07 65.83 -93.80
CA ALA A 363 5.11 66.55 -94.63
C ALA A 363 5.34 68.07 -94.63
N GLU A 364 5.79 68.63 -93.50
CA GLU A 364 6.19 70.04 -93.37
C GLU A 364 7.50 70.33 -94.13
N GLU A 365 8.50 69.43 -94.09
CA GLU A 365 9.71 69.50 -94.93
C GLU A 365 9.40 69.35 -96.42
N GLU A 366 8.53 68.40 -96.81
CA GLU A 366 8.12 68.18 -98.20
C GLU A 366 7.33 69.38 -98.75
N ALA A 367 6.42 69.95 -97.96
CA ALA A 367 5.71 71.18 -98.29
C ALA A 367 6.65 72.39 -98.39
N ALA A 368 7.65 72.50 -97.51
CA ALA A 368 8.68 73.54 -97.58
C ALA A 368 9.58 73.38 -98.82
N ALA A 369 9.95 72.16 -99.17
CA ALA A 369 10.72 71.85 -100.38
C ALA A 369 9.90 72.13 -101.65
N ALA A 370 8.62 71.79 -101.68
CA ALA A 370 7.71 72.12 -102.76
C ALA A 370 7.49 73.64 -102.89
N ALA A 371 7.36 74.36 -101.78
CA ALA A 371 7.28 75.82 -101.77
C ALA A 371 8.58 76.48 -102.24
N ALA A 372 9.75 75.95 -101.85
CA ALA A 372 11.05 76.41 -102.33
C ALA A 372 11.23 76.13 -103.83
N ALA A 373 10.79 74.97 -104.32
CA ALA A 373 10.80 74.65 -105.75
C ALA A 373 9.84 75.56 -106.55
N ALA A 374 8.66 75.88 -106.01
CA ALA A 374 7.74 76.85 -106.61
C ALA A 374 8.31 78.28 -106.61
N ALA A 375 8.98 78.69 -105.53
CA ALA A 375 9.68 79.97 -105.45
C ALA A 375 10.87 80.05 -106.43
N LEU A 376 11.62 78.96 -106.62
CA LEU A 376 12.67 78.84 -107.65
C LEU A 376 12.09 78.87 -109.06
N ALA A 377 10.93 78.24 -109.30
CA ALA A 377 10.23 78.31 -110.59
C ALA A 377 9.74 79.73 -110.88
N GLN A 378 9.15 80.42 -109.90
CA GLN A 378 8.77 81.84 -110.01
C GLN A 378 10.00 82.76 -110.15
N ALA A 379 11.11 82.45 -109.50
CA ALA A 379 12.37 83.18 -109.66
C ALA A 379 12.95 82.98 -111.06
N ALA A 380 12.86 81.78 -111.64
CA ALA A 380 13.28 81.50 -113.02
C ALA A 380 12.30 82.05 -114.07
N GLU A 381 11.01 82.18 -113.75
CA GLU A 381 10.03 82.89 -114.59
C GLU A 381 10.24 84.41 -114.53
N ALA A 382 10.53 84.95 -113.34
CA ALA A 382 10.95 86.34 -113.16
C ALA A 382 12.33 86.62 -113.78
N GLU A 383 13.25 85.65 -113.79
CA GLU A 383 14.52 85.72 -114.52
C GLU A 383 14.25 85.71 -116.02
N ARG A 384 13.35 84.86 -116.54
CA ARG A 384 12.94 84.90 -117.96
C ARG A 384 12.28 86.21 -118.34
N ALA A 385 11.42 86.77 -117.51
CA ALA A 385 10.83 88.10 -117.71
C ALA A 385 11.89 89.21 -117.62
N ARG A 386 12.91 89.07 -116.75
CA ARG A 386 14.08 89.96 -116.72
C ARG A 386 14.98 89.78 -117.93
N ALA A 387 15.12 88.57 -118.47
CA ALA A 387 15.87 88.30 -119.69
C ALA A 387 15.12 88.78 -120.94
N GLU A 388 13.79 88.81 -120.93
CA GLU A 388 12.96 89.41 -121.98
C GLU A 388 12.92 90.94 -121.88
N ALA A 389 13.08 91.50 -120.67
CA ALA A 389 13.36 92.92 -120.44
C ALA A 389 14.80 93.31 -120.81
N GLN A 390 15.80 92.49 -120.47
CA GLN A 390 17.21 92.67 -120.86
C GLN A 390 17.40 92.46 -122.36
N ALA A 391 16.62 91.60 -123.03
CA ALA A 391 16.53 91.56 -124.49
C ALA A 391 15.93 92.86 -125.11
N ARG A 392 15.47 93.81 -124.29
CA ARG A 392 15.05 95.17 -124.67
C ARG A 392 15.94 96.28 -124.06
N GLU A 393 16.86 95.94 -123.15
CA GLU A 393 17.67 96.90 -122.36
C GLU A 393 19.19 96.69 -122.56
N GLU A 394 19.65 95.51 -122.98
CA GLU A 394 21.05 95.18 -123.27
C GLU A 394 21.47 95.63 -124.69
N ALA A 395 21.10 96.87 -125.01
CA ALA A 395 21.83 97.72 -125.93
C ALA A 395 22.43 98.86 -125.09
N GLU A 396 23.73 98.75 -124.78
CA GLU A 396 24.57 99.59 -123.89
C GLU A 396 25.00 98.88 -122.57
N ALA A 397 26.13 99.30 -121.97
CA ALA A 397 26.92 98.58 -120.94
C ALA A 397 27.79 99.61 -120.15
N PRO A 398 28.75 99.28 -119.22
CA PRO A 398 29.20 97.97 -118.68
C PRO A 398 29.55 97.89 -117.15
N ARG A 399 29.70 96.65 -116.62
CA ARG A 399 30.64 96.12 -115.55
C ARG A 399 30.96 96.90 -114.25
N ILE A 400 31.08 96.19 -113.10
CA ILE A 400 32.22 96.15 -112.12
C ILE A 400 32.04 94.99 -111.07
N ALA A 401 33.16 94.61 -110.41
CA ALA A 401 33.56 93.45 -109.57
C ALA A 401 32.77 93.06 -108.25
N PRO A 402 33.13 91.94 -107.56
CA PRO A 402 32.39 91.29 -106.44
C PRO A 402 33.12 91.26 -105.06
N ASP A 403 32.59 90.53 -104.03
CA ASP A 403 33.34 89.77 -103.00
C ASP A 403 32.46 88.85 -102.07
N GLU A 404 33.07 88.02 -101.21
CA GLU A 404 32.56 86.89 -100.37
C GLU A 404 33.15 86.97 -98.90
N PRO A 405 33.16 85.97 -97.95
CA PRO A 405 32.33 84.76 -97.62
C PRO A 405 32.00 84.56 -96.07
N ASP A 406 31.56 83.34 -95.65
CA ASP A 406 31.71 82.64 -94.33
C ASP A 406 31.14 83.20 -92.97
N ALA A 407 31.05 82.47 -91.82
CA ALA A 407 30.66 81.06 -91.48
C ALA A 407 30.70 80.74 -89.94
N LEU A 408 29.84 79.82 -89.42
CA LEU A 408 29.92 79.05 -88.12
C LEU A 408 29.94 79.83 -86.75
N THR A 409 29.80 79.26 -85.52
CA THR A 409 28.94 78.17 -84.96
C THR A 409 28.86 78.17 -83.39
N GLN A 410 28.35 77.07 -82.79
CA GLN A 410 28.16 76.59 -81.38
C GLN A 410 29.39 76.66 -80.41
N ALA A 411 29.37 76.24 -79.11
CA ALA A 411 28.43 76.28 -77.94
C ALA A 411 28.99 75.42 -76.75
N LEU A 412 28.61 75.73 -75.48
CA LEU A 412 28.59 74.83 -74.27
C LEU A 412 29.95 74.25 -73.72
N GLU A 413 30.14 73.67 -72.49
CA GLU A 413 29.40 73.57 -71.19
C GLU A 413 30.41 73.24 -70.01
N GLU A 414 30.01 73.11 -68.72
CA GLU A 414 30.92 72.95 -67.56
C GLU A 414 30.38 72.10 -66.34
N ALA A 415 31.29 71.42 -65.60
CA ALA A 415 31.33 71.12 -64.12
C ALA A 415 30.44 70.07 -63.35
N LEU A 416 31.16 69.16 -62.62
CA LEU A 416 30.98 68.67 -61.20
C LEU A 416 29.69 67.86 -60.76
N GLY A 417 29.57 67.13 -59.63
CA GLY A 417 30.40 66.79 -58.42
C GLY A 417 29.78 65.66 -57.50
N PRO A 418 30.40 65.22 -56.35
CA PRO A 418 30.22 63.83 -55.79
C PRO A 418 29.75 63.61 -54.29
N THR A 419 29.84 62.34 -53.81
CA THR A 419 29.38 61.63 -52.56
C THR A 419 30.43 61.58 -51.37
N PRO A 420 30.36 60.88 -50.17
CA PRO A 420 29.81 59.51 -49.82
C PRO A 420 29.31 59.27 -48.30
N PRO A 421 29.56 58.19 -47.47
CA PRO A 421 28.59 57.65 -46.45
C PRO A 421 29.13 57.34 -44.99
N GLY A 422 28.43 56.53 -44.14
CA GLY A 422 28.97 56.02 -42.83
C GLY A 422 28.10 55.05 -41.96
N ALA A 423 28.71 54.27 -41.03
CA ALA A 423 28.07 53.32 -40.06
C ALA A 423 29.00 52.86 -38.88
N GLY A 424 28.50 52.28 -37.76
CA GLY A 424 29.33 51.45 -36.82
C GLY A 424 28.95 51.25 -35.32
N SER A 425 29.00 49.98 -34.85
CA SER A 425 29.52 49.36 -33.58
C SER A 425 29.22 49.85 -32.11
N ASP A 426 28.70 48.90 -31.31
CA ASP A 426 29.02 48.41 -29.93
C ASP A 426 29.47 49.28 -28.72
N GLY A 427 29.10 48.83 -27.49
CA GLY A 427 29.77 49.16 -26.21
C GLY A 427 28.93 49.00 -24.92
N GLY A 428 29.52 48.61 -23.78
CA GLY A 428 28.82 48.52 -22.48
C GLY A 428 29.69 48.13 -21.26
N GLY A 429 29.10 48.09 -20.04
CA GLY A 429 29.75 47.58 -18.81
C GLY A 429 29.10 48.03 -17.48
N GLY A 430 29.36 47.31 -16.37
CA GLY A 430 28.94 47.77 -15.03
C GLY A 430 29.02 46.80 -13.83
N ARG A 431 29.92 47.11 -12.87
CA ARG A 431 30.01 46.67 -11.45
C ARG A 431 30.46 45.23 -11.12
N ALA A 432 31.18 45.12 -9.99
CA ALA A 432 31.67 43.88 -9.39
C ALA A 432 31.53 43.92 -7.86
N SER A 433 31.30 42.75 -7.26
CA SER A 433 31.35 42.43 -5.81
C SER A 433 31.13 40.93 -5.60
N ALA A 434 30.28 40.35 -6.45
CA ALA A 434 30.34 38.96 -6.87
C ALA A 434 31.47 38.77 -7.90
N GLY A 435 32.20 37.65 -7.82
CA GLY A 435 32.95 37.12 -8.96
C GLY A 435 32.00 36.63 -10.07
N PRO A 436 32.51 36.26 -11.27
CA PRO A 436 31.67 35.78 -12.36
C PRO A 436 30.71 34.68 -11.88
N PRO A 437 29.43 34.70 -12.31
CA PRO A 437 28.46 33.69 -11.90
C PRO A 437 28.97 32.28 -12.21
N LEU A 438 28.46 31.28 -11.46
CA LEU A 438 28.70 29.90 -11.83
C LEU A 438 28.27 29.69 -13.28
N SER A 439 29.17 29.16 -14.09
CA SER A 439 28.87 28.86 -15.49
C SER A 439 27.81 27.76 -15.57
N ARG A 440 27.12 27.66 -16.70
CA ARG A 440 26.15 26.57 -16.91
C ARG A 440 26.79 25.20 -16.69
N GLY A 441 28.00 24.99 -17.22
CA GLY A 441 28.76 23.75 -17.02
C GLY A 441 29.19 23.50 -15.57
N GLU A 442 29.48 24.54 -14.77
CA GLU A 442 29.78 24.39 -13.33
C GLU A 442 28.53 23.98 -12.55
N LYS A 443 27.37 24.60 -12.82
CA LYS A 443 26.08 24.20 -12.23
C LYS A 443 25.69 22.77 -12.65
N ASP A 444 25.74 22.46 -13.95
CA ASP A 444 25.45 21.12 -14.47
C ASP A 444 26.42 20.06 -13.92
N GLY A 445 27.70 20.40 -13.73
CA GLY A 445 28.70 19.52 -13.11
C GLY A 445 28.40 19.21 -11.64
N LEU A 446 27.99 20.20 -10.84
CA LEU A 446 27.53 19.96 -9.47
C LEU A 446 26.25 19.11 -9.44
N ARG A 447 25.28 19.44 -10.30
CA ARG A 447 24.02 18.70 -10.44
C ARG A 447 24.28 17.21 -10.68
N MET A 448 25.09 16.87 -11.69
CA MET A 448 25.38 15.46 -12.03
C MET A 448 26.12 14.73 -10.90
N GLN A 449 27.01 15.42 -10.16
CA GLN A 449 27.68 14.84 -8.98
C GLN A 449 26.70 14.57 -7.82
N ILE A 450 25.62 15.34 -7.66
CA ILE A 450 24.59 15.09 -6.64
C ILE A 450 23.61 14.00 -7.09
N GLU A 451 23.17 14.04 -8.35
CA GLU A 451 22.25 13.06 -8.96
C GLU A 451 22.79 11.62 -8.87
N ALA A 452 24.11 11.42 -9.05
CA ALA A 452 24.76 10.11 -8.97
C ALA A 452 24.54 9.36 -7.64
N CYS A 453 24.24 10.07 -6.54
CA CYS A 453 23.93 9.45 -5.24
C CYS A 453 22.43 9.41 -4.89
N TRP A 454 21.55 9.95 -5.74
CA TRP A 454 20.13 10.08 -5.43
C TRP A 454 19.34 8.82 -5.81
N ASN A 455 19.17 7.90 -4.85
CA ASN A 455 18.44 6.64 -5.06
C ASN A 455 16.92 6.83 -5.03
N ILE A 456 16.37 7.34 -6.14
CA ILE A 456 14.91 7.51 -6.38
C ILE A 456 14.17 6.16 -6.26
N GLY A 457 14.75 5.07 -6.77
CA GLY A 457 14.11 3.75 -6.78
C GLY A 457 13.84 3.14 -5.40
N SER A 458 14.48 3.66 -4.35
CA SER A 458 14.24 3.25 -2.96
C SER A 458 13.07 3.97 -2.26
N LEU A 459 12.40 4.90 -2.93
CA LEU A 459 11.34 5.74 -2.35
C LEU A 459 9.94 5.17 -2.64
N SER A 460 8.93 5.58 -1.86
CA SER A 460 7.53 5.25 -2.15
C SER A 460 7.07 5.86 -3.48
N ARG A 461 6.05 5.30 -4.13
CA ARG A 461 5.50 5.87 -5.39
C ARG A 461 5.00 7.31 -5.24
N ASP A 462 4.69 7.78 -4.03
CA ASP A 462 4.31 9.17 -3.78
C ASP A 462 5.56 10.08 -3.67
N ALA A 463 6.57 9.65 -2.91
CA ALA A 463 7.85 10.36 -2.83
C ALA A 463 8.62 10.37 -4.18
N GLN A 464 8.42 9.35 -5.04
CA GLN A 464 8.90 9.33 -6.42
C GLN A 464 8.17 10.32 -7.36
N ARG A 465 7.15 11.04 -6.88
CA ARG A 465 6.44 12.10 -7.64
C ARG A 465 6.53 13.48 -6.98
N THR A 466 6.99 13.54 -5.74
CA THR A 466 7.18 14.78 -4.99
C THR A 466 8.47 15.48 -5.43
N ALA A 467 8.40 16.79 -5.70
CA ALA A 467 9.60 17.62 -5.84
C ALA A 467 9.95 18.27 -4.51
N VAL A 468 11.24 18.35 -4.16
CA VAL A 468 11.72 18.99 -2.91
C VAL A 468 12.85 19.97 -3.17
N THR A 469 12.70 21.19 -2.64
CA THR A 469 13.74 22.23 -2.68
C THR A 469 14.50 22.22 -1.37
N VAL A 470 15.81 21.97 -1.44
CA VAL A 470 16.72 21.85 -0.29
C VAL A 470 17.74 22.98 -0.34
N ALA A 471 17.99 23.64 0.79
CA ALA A 471 19.10 24.55 0.97
C ALA A 471 20.15 23.94 1.91
N PHE A 472 21.42 24.21 1.64
CA PHE A 472 22.54 23.85 2.50
C PHE A 472 23.71 24.80 2.28
N GLU A 473 24.59 24.89 3.27
CA GLU A 473 25.87 25.57 3.14
C GLU A 473 27.03 24.59 2.87
N MET A 474 28.09 25.13 2.29
CA MET A 474 29.30 24.41 1.88
C MET A 474 30.54 25.14 2.35
N THR A 475 31.55 24.38 2.75
CA THR A 475 32.90 24.85 3.05
C THR A 475 33.69 25.22 1.78
N PRO A 476 34.79 25.98 1.87
CA PRO A 476 35.65 26.28 0.72
C PRO A 476 36.27 25.05 0.05
N ALA A 477 36.30 23.90 0.73
CA ALA A 477 36.76 22.61 0.22
C ALA A 477 35.70 21.85 -0.59
N GLY A 478 34.50 22.42 -0.80
CA GLY A 478 33.41 21.76 -1.51
C GLY A 478 32.66 20.71 -0.67
N MET A 479 32.92 20.62 0.64
CA MET A 479 32.18 19.74 1.56
C MET A 479 30.96 20.47 2.14
N PRO A 480 29.74 19.88 2.06
CA PRO A 480 28.51 20.43 2.64
C PRO A 480 28.49 20.28 4.17
N ASP A 481 27.91 21.26 4.86
CA ASP A 481 27.68 21.19 6.31
C ASP A 481 26.35 20.46 6.58
N ALA A 482 26.42 19.31 7.27
CA ALA A 482 25.29 18.42 7.52
C ALA A 482 24.19 19.00 8.40
N GLU A 483 24.49 20.00 9.24
CA GLU A 483 23.51 20.66 10.12
C GLU A 483 22.75 21.79 9.40
N THR A 484 23.31 22.30 8.30
CA THR A 484 22.69 23.38 7.50
C THR A 484 21.68 22.89 6.46
N VAL A 485 21.64 21.57 6.20
CA VAL A 485 20.79 20.95 5.18
C VAL A 485 19.33 20.96 5.62
N ARG A 486 18.52 21.82 5.00
CA ARG A 486 17.12 22.10 5.38
C ARG A 486 16.17 22.09 4.19
N LEU A 487 14.93 21.67 4.41
CA LEU A 487 13.85 21.76 3.44
C LEU A 487 13.40 23.24 3.33
N VAL A 488 13.29 23.75 2.11
CA VAL A 488 12.83 25.11 1.78
C VAL A 488 11.41 25.11 1.25
N GLY A 489 11.01 24.02 0.58
CA GLY A 489 9.66 23.82 0.07
C GLY A 489 9.51 22.48 -0.63
N ALA A 490 8.27 22.02 -0.81
CA ALA A 490 7.93 20.79 -1.52
C ALA A 490 6.70 21.02 -2.41
N GLU A 491 6.62 20.29 -3.52
CA GLU A 491 5.56 20.40 -4.53
C GLU A 491 5.10 19.00 -4.98
N GLY A 492 3.80 18.81 -5.19
CA GLY A 492 3.26 17.64 -5.91
C GLY A 492 3.08 16.33 -5.14
N GLY A 493 3.20 16.31 -3.81
CA GLY A 493 2.97 15.12 -2.99
C GLY A 493 2.61 15.43 -1.54
N SER A 494 2.33 14.38 -0.75
CA SER A 494 1.96 14.49 0.67
C SER A 494 3.13 14.92 1.58
N ASP A 495 2.86 15.48 2.77
CA ASP A 495 3.91 15.88 3.74
C ASP A 495 4.84 14.71 4.10
N ALA A 496 4.29 13.50 4.22
CA ALA A 496 5.07 12.29 4.47
C ALA A 496 5.97 11.91 3.28
N ALA A 497 5.48 12.09 2.04
CA ALA A 497 6.27 11.89 0.83
C ALA A 497 7.36 12.98 0.67
N ALA A 498 7.05 14.23 1.01
CA ALA A 498 8.01 15.33 1.06
C ALA A 498 9.12 15.08 2.10
N ALA A 499 8.79 14.58 3.28
CA ALA A 499 9.78 14.18 4.29
C ALA A 499 10.66 13.00 3.80
N GLN A 500 10.06 11.98 3.16
CA GLN A 500 10.82 10.86 2.59
C GLN A 500 11.76 11.30 1.45
N ALA A 501 11.29 12.19 0.57
CA ALA A 501 12.06 12.78 -0.52
C ALA A 501 13.18 13.71 -0.01
N PHE A 502 12.91 14.50 1.04
CA PHE A 502 13.91 15.33 1.72
C PHE A 502 15.05 14.49 2.31
N GLU A 503 14.74 13.43 3.05
CA GLU A 503 15.78 12.56 3.61
C GLU A 503 16.55 11.79 2.51
N ALA A 504 15.93 11.49 1.37
CA ALA A 504 16.67 10.99 0.20
C ALA A 504 17.62 12.04 -0.40
N ALA A 505 17.17 13.28 -0.57
CA ALA A 505 17.98 14.40 -1.04
C ALA A 505 19.16 14.71 -0.10
N ARG A 506 18.91 14.84 1.21
CA ARG A 506 19.92 15.07 2.25
C ARG A 506 20.98 13.96 2.25
N ARG A 507 20.56 12.69 2.21
CA ARG A 507 21.48 11.55 2.12
C ARG A 507 22.28 11.52 0.80
N ALA A 508 21.72 12.00 -0.32
CA ALA A 508 22.45 12.07 -1.59
C ALA A 508 23.57 13.15 -1.55
N ILE A 509 23.25 14.35 -1.06
CA ILE A 509 24.19 15.47 -0.90
C ILE A 509 25.37 15.07 0.00
N LEU A 510 25.09 14.47 1.16
CA LEU A 510 26.15 14.08 2.10
C LEU A 510 26.97 12.89 1.58
N ARG A 511 26.31 11.90 0.93
CA ARG A 511 26.99 10.71 0.40
C ARG A 511 27.96 11.04 -0.73
N CYS A 512 27.54 11.84 -1.72
CA CYS A 512 28.41 12.10 -2.88
C CYS A 512 29.57 13.04 -2.54
N ALA A 513 29.39 13.98 -1.61
CA ALA A 513 30.52 14.72 -1.06
C ALA A 513 31.57 13.78 -0.42
N LEU A 514 31.14 12.86 0.46
CA LEU A 514 32.03 11.88 1.10
C LEU A 514 32.66 10.88 0.12
N GLN A 515 32.03 10.58 -1.02
CA GLN A 515 32.57 9.70 -2.06
C GLN A 515 33.50 10.40 -3.07
N GLN A 516 33.50 11.73 -3.14
CA GLN A 516 34.32 12.53 -4.05
C GLN A 516 35.44 13.32 -3.35
N ASP A 517 35.50 13.26 -2.01
CA ASP A 517 36.31 14.15 -1.15
C ASP A 517 35.97 15.65 -1.37
N GLY A 518 34.67 15.92 -1.45
CA GLY A 518 34.11 17.24 -1.75
C GLY A 518 33.59 17.38 -3.19
N TYR A 519 32.71 18.37 -3.40
CA TYR A 519 32.21 18.71 -4.74
C TYR A 519 33.18 19.63 -5.48
N ARG A 520 33.51 19.26 -6.73
CA ARG A 520 34.43 20.03 -7.57
C ARG A 520 33.78 21.34 -8.05
N LEU A 521 34.07 22.43 -7.35
CA LEU A 521 33.63 23.81 -7.63
C LEU A 521 34.83 24.78 -7.63
N PRO A 522 34.82 25.87 -8.43
CA PRO A 522 35.95 26.82 -8.46
C PRO A 522 36.07 27.62 -7.17
N ALA A 523 37.19 27.51 -6.46
CA ALA A 523 37.44 28.16 -5.16
C ALA A 523 37.35 29.70 -5.25
N GLU A 524 37.75 30.27 -6.38
CA GLU A 524 37.71 31.70 -6.71
C GLU A 524 36.28 32.26 -6.72
N LYS A 525 35.29 31.37 -6.86
CA LYS A 525 33.86 31.70 -6.90
C LYS A 525 33.13 31.40 -5.58
N TYR A 526 33.81 31.01 -4.49
CA TYR A 526 33.20 30.53 -3.25
C TYR A 526 32.01 31.37 -2.74
N THR A 527 32.11 32.70 -2.76
CA THR A 527 31.03 33.62 -2.36
C THR A 527 29.74 33.51 -3.19
N ARG A 528 29.76 32.77 -4.31
CA ARG A 528 28.61 32.46 -5.18
C ARG A 528 28.00 31.07 -4.96
N TRP A 529 28.67 30.21 -4.18
CA TRP A 529 28.24 28.81 -3.98
C TRP A 529 28.38 28.31 -2.54
N ARG A 530 28.80 29.16 -1.58
CA ARG A 530 28.75 28.83 -0.14
C ARG A 530 27.36 28.40 0.32
N GLU A 531 26.30 29.05 -0.15
CA GLU A 531 24.92 28.58 0.04
C GLU A 531 24.38 28.11 -1.30
N ILE A 532 23.77 26.93 -1.32
CA ILE A 532 23.18 26.33 -2.53
C ILE A 532 21.74 25.95 -2.26
N ILE A 533 20.86 26.35 -3.18
CA ILE A 533 19.46 25.93 -3.22
C ILE A 533 19.29 25.00 -4.41
N ILE A 534 18.94 23.74 -4.16
CA ILE A 534 18.79 22.70 -5.16
C ILE A 534 17.41 22.04 -5.06
N GLU A 535 16.78 21.85 -6.21
CA GLU A 535 15.42 21.36 -6.34
C GLU A 535 15.41 19.98 -7.01
N PHE A 536 15.18 18.93 -6.23
CA PHE A 536 15.11 17.57 -6.72
C PHE A 536 13.74 17.32 -7.38
N ARG A 537 13.72 17.01 -8.68
CA ARG A 537 12.49 16.74 -9.45
C ARG A 537 12.46 15.29 -9.98
N PRO A 538 11.29 14.63 -9.98
CA PRO A 538 11.18 13.21 -10.34
C PRO A 538 11.39 12.91 -11.84
N GLN A 539 11.11 13.87 -12.73
CA GLN A 539 11.15 13.67 -14.19
C GLN A 539 12.18 14.58 -14.90
N GLY A 540 13.22 15.05 -14.20
CA GLY A 540 14.16 16.00 -14.82
C GLY A 540 15.45 16.28 -14.04
N GLY A 541 15.85 15.37 -13.15
CA GLY A 541 17.03 15.54 -12.32
C GLY A 541 16.88 16.60 -11.23
N ALA A 542 18.00 17.06 -10.68
CA ALA A 542 18.04 18.10 -9.67
C ALA A 542 18.33 19.47 -10.32
N ARG A 543 17.76 20.58 -9.83
CA ARG A 543 17.97 21.92 -10.43
C ARG A 543 18.54 22.90 -9.41
N ILE A 544 19.76 23.37 -9.66
CA ILE A 544 20.44 24.38 -8.82
C ILE A 544 19.98 25.77 -9.23
N ARG A 545 19.28 26.46 -8.33
CA ARG A 545 18.75 27.81 -8.57
C ARG A 545 19.87 28.87 -8.54
#